data_AF-A0A840KGX0-F1
#
_entry.id   AF-A0A840KGX0-F1
#
_cell.length_a   1.000
_cell.length_b   1.000
_cell.length_c   1.000
_cell.angle_alpha   90.00
_cell.angle_beta   90.00
_cell.angle_gamma   90.00
#
_symmetry.space_group_name_H-M   'P 1'
#
loop_
_entity.id
_entity.type
_entity.pdbx_description
1 polymer ?
#
loop_
_entity_poly.entity_id
_entity_poly.type
_entity_poly.pdbx_seq_one_letter_code
_entity_poly.pdbx_strand_id
1 'polypeptide(L)'
;MKKLFQIIISIGILNGCTSSDSNPTKLDSNDYKSRVERVELLKKEIKSFSDIRDAEFELFNVNGFVNQRISVPGASSWDYKFAIRIDTINISKWTSGMQAIELINYDDNWTKEIIRHRKQNWITYSKPEYFIRKGENVTMLVFKKEGIIFKRVTNL
;
A
#
# COMPACT_ATOMS: atom_id res chain seq x y z
N MET A 1 61.76 -32.99 12.38
CA MET A 1 61.26 -32.50 13.70
C MET A 1 60.61 -31.14 13.52
N LYS A 2 59.43 -30.97 14.15
CA LYS A 2 58.71 -29.72 14.48
C LYS A 2 57.27 -29.66 13.93
N LYS A 3 56.43 -30.43 14.64
CA LYS A 3 55.07 -30.16 15.15
C LYS A 3 54.06 -29.51 14.20
N LEU A 4 53.15 -30.34 13.69
CA LEU A 4 51.80 -29.94 13.28
C LEU A 4 51.04 -29.38 14.49
N PHE A 5 50.44 -28.20 14.34
CA PHE A 5 49.39 -27.69 15.21
C PHE A 5 48.05 -27.96 14.50
N GLN A 6 47.27 -28.93 14.99
CA GLN A 6 45.86 -29.07 14.63
C GLN A 6 45.03 -28.65 15.84
N ILE A 7 44.43 -27.47 15.75
CA ILE A 7 43.38 -27.03 16.66
C ILE A 7 42.06 -27.49 16.05
N ILE A 8 41.43 -28.48 16.66
CA ILE A 8 40.07 -28.91 16.34
C ILE A 8 39.13 -27.86 16.94
N ILE A 9 38.59 -27.00 16.09
CA ILE A 9 37.54 -26.05 16.48
C ILE A 9 36.19 -26.76 16.31
N SER A 10 35.66 -27.20 17.44
CA SER A 10 34.28 -27.67 17.58
C SER A 10 33.33 -26.50 17.40
N ILE A 11 32.74 -26.32 16.21
CA ILE A 11 31.64 -25.37 16.02
C ILE A 11 30.35 -26.09 16.40
N GLY A 12 29.88 -25.76 17.60
CA GLY A 12 28.60 -26.18 18.16
C GLY A 12 27.43 -25.75 17.30
N ILE A 13 26.45 -26.64 17.28
CA ILE A 13 25.18 -26.55 16.58
C ILE A 13 24.39 -25.37 17.16
N LEU A 14 24.24 -24.28 16.39
CA LEU A 14 23.26 -23.25 16.68
C LEU A 14 21.97 -23.60 15.95
N ASN A 15 21.11 -24.35 16.63
CA ASN A 15 19.67 -24.37 16.36
C ASN A 15 19.12 -22.97 16.70
N GLY A 16 18.97 -22.12 15.68
CA GLY A 16 18.40 -20.79 15.80
C GLY A 16 17.00 -20.75 15.22
N CYS A 17 16.00 -20.81 16.11
CA CYS A 17 14.61 -20.33 15.99
C CYS A 17 13.97 -20.32 14.59
N THR A 18 13.10 -21.28 14.32
CA THR A 18 12.03 -21.10 13.32
C THR A 18 11.04 -20.07 13.87
N SER A 19 11.20 -18.79 13.53
CA SER A 19 10.13 -17.82 13.69
C SER A 19 8.97 -18.26 12.82
N SER A 20 7.83 -18.55 13.44
CA SER A 20 6.57 -18.66 12.72
C SER A 20 6.28 -17.31 12.07
N ASP A 21 6.55 -17.17 10.78
CA ASP A 21 6.23 -15.97 10.01
C ASP A 21 4.70 -15.81 9.96
N SER A 22 4.16 -15.10 10.95
CA SER A 22 2.78 -14.62 10.88
C SER A 22 2.72 -13.56 9.79
N ASN A 23 1.85 -13.74 8.80
CA ASN A 23 1.69 -12.73 7.75
C ASN A 23 1.31 -11.38 8.38
N PRO A 24 1.98 -10.28 7.99
CA PRO A 24 1.65 -8.98 8.56
C PRO A 24 0.21 -8.65 8.21
N THR A 25 -0.51 -8.05 9.15
CA THR A 25 -1.86 -7.52 8.94
C THR A 25 -1.84 -6.05 8.51
N LYS A 26 -0.65 -5.44 8.46
CA LYS A 26 -0.41 -4.07 8.02
C LYS A 26 0.73 -4.00 7.01
N LEU A 27 0.55 -3.23 5.95
CA LEU A 27 1.63 -2.78 5.08
C LEU A 27 1.62 -1.26 5.04
N ASP A 28 2.76 -0.65 5.34
CA ASP A 28 2.96 0.80 5.25
C ASP A 28 4.09 1.09 4.27
N SER A 29 3.83 1.99 3.32
CA SER A 29 4.83 2.54 2.39
C SER A 29 6.09 3.12 3.07
N ASN A 30 6.00 3.51 4.33
CA ASN A 30 7.12 4.02 5.13
C ASN A 30 8.20 2.96 5.37
N ASP A 31 7.81 1.69 5.37
CA ASP A 31 8.73 0.55 5.55
C ASP A 31 9.59 0.30 4.29
N TYR A 32 9.27 0.96 3.17
CA TYR A 32 9.89 0.75 1.87
C TYR A 32 10.52 2.03 1.31
N LYS A 33 11.85 2.03 1.19
CA LYS A 33 12.61 3.20 0.72
C LYS A 33 12.43 3.41 -0.79
N SER A 34 12.40 2.33 -1.57
CA SER A 34 12.37 2.41 -3.03
C SER A 34 10.98 2.73 -3.55
N ARG A 35 10.88 3.72 -4.44
CA ARG A 35 9.65 4.01 -5.19
C ARG A 35 9.15 2.80 -5.96
N VAL A 36 10.06 2.08 -6.61
CA VAL A 36 9.71 0.90 -7.42
C VAL A 36 9.12 -0.19 -6.53
N GLU A 37 9.73 -0.43 -5.37
CA GLU A 37 9.24 -1.41 -4.40
C GLU A 37 7.84 -1.07 -3.89
N ARG A 38 7.58 0.20 -3.51
CA ARG A 38 6.24 0.66 -3.11
C ARG A 38 5.20 0.43 -4.20
N VAL A 39 5.52 0.77 -5.44
CA VAL A 39 4.61 0.59 -6.58
C VAL A 39 4.30 -0.90 -6.79
N GLU A 40 5.32 -1.76 -6.80
CA GLU A 40 5.14 -3.19 -7.05
C GLU A 40 4.43 -3.90 -5.90
N LEU A 41 4.61 -3.47 -4.65
CA LEU A 41 3.84 -3.97 -3.51
C LEU A 41 2.37 -3.57 -3.62
N LEU A 42 2.08 -2.29 -3.84
CA LEU A 42 0.69 -1.84 -3.96
C LEU A 42 -0.05 -2.56 -5.10
N LYS A 43 0.60 -2.76 -6.25
CA LYS A 43 0.01 -3.49 -7.40
C LYS A 43 -0.37 -4.93 -7.11
N LYS A 44 0.23 -5.59 -6.12
CA LYS A 44 -0.17 -6.94 -5.69
C LYS A 44 -1.49 -6.94 -4.93
N GLU A 45 -1.76 -5.85 -4.21
CA GLU A 45 -2.90 -5.73 -3.31
C GLU A 45 -4.12 -5.04 -3.94
N ILE A 46 -3.92 -4.26 -5.01
CA ILE A 46 -5.00 -3.55 -5.70
C ILE A 46 -5.06 -3.87 -7.18
N LYS A 47 -6.27 -3.82 -7.75
CA LYS A 47 -6.44 -3.78 -9.20
C LYS A 47 -5.89 -2.47 -9.76
N SER A 48 -4.86 -2.56 -10.60
CA SER A 48 -4.36 -1.42 -11.35
C SER A 48 -5.13 -1.22 -12.66
N PHE A 49 -5.41 0.05 -13.00
CA PHE A 49 -6.10 0.42 -14.24
C PHE A 49 -5.19 1.13 -15.26
N SER A 50 -3.94 1.44 -14.86
CA SER A 50 -2.88 2.00 -15.70
C SER A 50 -1.52 1.84 -15.04
N ASP A 51 -0.45 2.30 -15.67
CA ASP A 51 0.85 2.40 -15.01
C ASP A 51 0.81 3.38 -13.83
N ILE A 52 1.42 2.97 -12.71
CA ILE A 52 1.60 3.75 -11.50
C ILE A 52 3.07 4.20 -11.45
N ARG A 53 3.28 5.50 -11.33
CA ARG A 53 4.60 6.15 -11.32
C ARG A 53 5.17 6.32 -9.92
N ASP A 54 4.32 6.51 -8.92
CA ASP A 54 4.66 6.58 -7.50
C ASP A 54 3.46 6.13 -6.66
N ALA A 55 3.72 5.65 -5.45
CA ALA A 55 2.72 5.12 -4.54
C ALA A 55 3.11 5.38 -3.06
N GLU A 56 2.13 5.74 -2.26
CA GLU A 56 2.16 5.66 -0.79
C GLU A 56 0.90 4.95 -0.32
N PHE A 57 0.97 4.24 0.81
CA PHE A 57 -0.14 3.44 1.30
C PHE A 57 -0.03 3.11 2.78
N GLU A 58 -1.20 2.94 3.40
CA GLU A 58 -1.42 2.26 4.67
C GLU A 58 -2.52 1.23 4.40
N LEU A 59 -2.13 -0.04 4.30
CA LEU A 59 -3.04 -1.14 4.03
C LEU A 59 -3.23 -1.96 5.30
N PHE A 60 -4.47 -2.22 5.67
CA PHE A 60 -4.82 -3.14 6.75
C PHE A 60 -5.68 -4.28 6.23
N ASN A 61 -5.32 -5.51 6.57
CA ASN A 61 -6.06 -6.73 6.25
C ASN A 61 -6.01 -7.71 7.42
N VAL A 62 -7.17 -8.07 7.98
CA VAL A 62 -7.27 -9.03 9.10
C VAL A 62 -6.70 -10.40 8.73
N ASN A 63 -6.82 -10.80 7.46
CA ASN A 63 -6.33 -12.09 6.96
C ASN A 63 -4.85 -12.07 6.56
N GLY A 64 -4.19 -10.92 6.71
CA GLY A 64 -2.80 -10.70 6.33
C GLY A 64 -2.57 -10.58 4.81
N PHE A 65 -1.31 -10.32 4.44
CA PHE A 65 -0.87 -10.16 3.05
C PHE A 65 -0.04 -11.39 2.65
N VAL A 66 -0.67 -12.35 1.96
CA VAL A 66 -0.08 -13.68 1.69
C VAL A 66 -0.01 -13.96 0.19
N ASN A 67 1.10 -14.52 -0.28
CA ASN A 67 1.24 -15.06 -1.65
C ASN A 67 0.54 -16.43 -1.84
N GLN A 68 0.02 -17.04 -0.78
CA GLN A 68 -0.64 -18.35 -0.82
C GLN A 68 -1.90 -18.35 0.04
N ARG A 69 -2.98 -18.91 -0.51
CA ARG A 69 -4.33 -18.96 0.10
C ARG A 69 -4.27 -19.63 1.48
N ILE A 70 -4.53 -18.88 2.55
CA ILE A 70 -4.80 -19.46 3.86
C ILE A 70 -6.27 -19.88 3.90
N SER A 71 -6.52 -21.10 4.39
CA SER A 71 -7.77 -21.85 4.23
C SER A 71 -8.82 -21.63 5.31
N VAL A 72 -8.87 -20.47 5.97
CA VAL A 72 -9.91 -20.19 6.97
C VAL A 72 -10.51 -18.81 6.74
N PRO A 73 -11.70 -18.71 6.12
CA PRO A 73 -12.38 -17.43 5.92
C PRO A 73 -12.97 -16.96 7.25
N GLY A 74 -12.21 -16.13 7.98
CA GLY A 74 -12.77 -15.20 8.96
C GLY A 74 -13.47 -14.05 8.23
N ALA A 75 -14.24 -13.23 8.96
CA ALA A 75 -14.79 -11.98 8.42
C ALA A 75 -13.66 -11.17 7.76
N SER A 76 -13.76 -10.92 6.44
CA SER A 76 -12.72 -10.24 5.68
C SER A 76 -12.84 -8.72 5.86
N SER A 77 -12.36 -8.24 7.02
CA SER A 77 -12.22 -6.80 7.23
C SER A 77 -10.87 -6.29 6.72
N TRP A 78 -10.93 -5.20 5.97
CA TRP A 78 -9.78 -4.57 5.34
C TRP A 78 -10.05 -3.06 5.20
N ASP A 79 -9.02 -2.25 5.40
CA ASP A 79 -9.04 -0.79 5.21
C ASP A 79 -7.77 -0.39 4.45
N TYR A 80 -7.94 -0.10 3.16
CA TYR A 80 -6.85 0.21 2.26
C TYR A 80 -6.89 1.69 1.94
N LYS A 81 -5.90 2.44 2.44
CA LYS A 81 -5.66 3.84 2.11
C LYS A 81 -4.44 3.92 1.23
N PHE A 82 -4.56 4.56 0.07
CA PHE A 82 -3.41 4.73 -0.80
C PHE A 82 -3.48 6.01 -1.64
N ALA A 83 -2.30 6.49 -2.00
CA ALA A 83 -2.07 7.56 -2.96
C ALA A 83 -1.28 6.99 -4.13
N ILE A 84 -1.69 7.32 -5.36
CA ILE A 84 -0.97 6.94 -6.57
C ILE A 84 -0.75 8.17 -7.45
N ARG A 85 0.38 8.17 -8.15
CA ARG A 85 0.64 9.09 -9.27
C ARG A 85 0.59 8.32 -10.58
N ILE A 86 -0.21 8.79 -11.53
CA ILE A 86 -0.42 8.17 -12.84
C ILE A 86 -0.26 9.21 -13.95
N ASP A 87 -0.30 8.76 -15.21
CA ASP A 87 -0.49 9.70 -16.32
C ASP A 87 -1.91 10.28 -16.29
N THR A 88 -2.02 11.60 -16.44
CA THR A 88 -3.30 12.33 -16.49
C THR A 88 -4.28 11.80 -17.53
N ILE A 89 -3.79 11.27 -18.67
CA ILE A 89 -4.65 10.68 -19.71
C ILE A 89 -5.39 9.42 -19.23
N ASN A 90 -4.89 8.79 -18.16
CA ASN A 90 -5.44 7.56 -17.61
C ASN A 90 -6.41 7.79 -16.44
N ILE A 91 -6.66 9.04 -16.02
CA ILE A 91 -7.57 9.31 -14.89
C ILE A 91 -8.95 8.71 -15.12
N SER A 92 -9.49 8.81 -16.34
CA SER A 92 -10.80 8.26 -16.69
C SER A 92 -10.91 6.75 -16.44
N LYS A 93 -9.80 6.00 -16.59
CA LYS A 93 -9.75 4.56 -16.31
C LYS A 93 -9.91 4.26 -14.82
N TRP A 94 -9.39 5.12 -13.95
CA TRP A 94 -9.47 4.98 -12.50
C TRP A 94 -10.80 5.47 -11.94
N THR A 95 -11.42 6.49 -12.56
CA THR A 95 -12.71 7.05 -12.13
C THR A 95 -13.90 6.33 -12.77
N SER A 96 -13.68 5.36 -13.65
CA SER A 96 -14.77 4.60 -14.29
C SER A 96 -15.62 3.86 -13.26
N GLY A 97 -16.95 4.04 -13.33
CA GLY A 97 -17.90 3.47 -12.36
C GLY A 97 -17.95 4.19 -11.02
N MET A 98 -17.25 5.31 -10.87
CA MET A 98 -17.36 6.19 -9.71
C MET A 98 -18.36 7.32 -9.97
N GLN A 99 -19.02 7.79 -8.93
CA GLN A 99 -19.91 8.94 -8.95
C GLN A 99 -19.20 10.16 -8.37
N ALA A 100 -19.07 11.23 -9.14
CA ALA A 100 -18.58 12.50 -8.65
C ALA A 100 -19.59 13.12 -7.68
N ILE A 101 -19.10 13.71 -6.59
CA ILE A 101 -19.92 14.37 -5.58
C ILE A 101 -19.30 15.71 -5.17
N GLU A 102 -20.15 16.63 -4.74
CA GLU A 102 -19.72 17.84 -4.04
C GLU A 102 -19.72 17.54 -2.54
N LEU A 103 -18.55 17.67 -1.90
CA LEU A 103 -18.42 17.51 -0.46
C LEU A 103 -18.24 18.87 0.21
N ILE A 104 -19.10 19.15 1.17
CA ILE A 104 -19.05 20.40 1.95
C ILE A 104 -18.09 20.26 3.13
N ASN A 105 -17.84 19.04 3.65
CA ASN A 105 -16.94 18.77 4.78
C ASN A 105 -16.35 17.35 4.73
N TYR A 106 -15.35 17.10 3.88
CA TYR A 106 -14.67 15.81 3.84
C TYR A 106 -13.45 15.80 4.76
N ASP A 107 -13.37 14.79 5.64
CA ASP A 107 -12.16 14.54 6.43
C ASP A 107 -11.07 13.95 5.54
N ASP A 108 -10.18 14.81 5.05
CA ASP A 108 -9.03 14.46 4.22
C ASP A 108 -7.76 14.20 5.03
N ASN A 109 -7.83 14.16 6.38
CA ASN A 109 -6.62 14.03 7.20
C ASN A 109 -5.82 12.77 6.88
N TRP A 110 -6.52 11.67 6.58
CA TRP A 110 -5.88 10.43 6.15
C TRP A 110 -5.01 10.61 4.89
N THR A 111 -5.39 11.51 3.98
CA THR A 111 -4.61 11.77 2.75
C THR A 111 -3.27 12.42 3.08
N LYS A 112 -3.24 13.30 4.09
CA LYS A 112 -2.03 13.98 4.57
C LYS A 112 -1.12 13.02 5.32
N GLU A 113 -1.69 12.10 6.11
CA GLU A 113 -0.93 11.10 6.85
C GLU A 113 -0.19 10.13 5.93
N ILE A 114 -0.87 9.56 4.93
CA ILE A 114 -0.23 8.53 4.08
C ILE A 114 0.93 9.08 3.24
N ILE A 115 0.93 10.38 2.89
CA ILE A 115 2.03 11.00 2.12
C ILE A 115 3.08 11.68 3.01
N ARG A 116 2.89 11.71 4.33
CA ARG A 116 3.62 12.60 5.25
C ARG A 116 5.14 12.50 5.11
N HIS A 117 5.68 11.29 4.99
CA HIS A 117 7.13 11.05 4.89
C HIS A 117 7.74 11.52 3.57
N ARG A 118 6.93 11.71 2.52
CA ARG A 118 7.39 12.11 1.18
C ARG A 118 6.54 13.22 0.60
N LYS A 119 5.97 14.08 1.44
CA LYS A 119 5.03 15.15 1.06
C LYS A 119 5.51 16.00 -0.11
N GLN A 120 6.82 16.20 -0.25
CA GLN A 120 7.44 16.94 -1.35
C GLN A 120 7.22 16.30 -2.73
N ASN A 121 6.95 15.00 -2.79
CA ASN A 121 6.63 14.27 -4.02
C ASN A 121 5.12 14.32 -4.36
N TRP A 122 4.29 14.87 -3.48
CA TRP A 122 2.82 14.83 -3.55
C TRP A 122 2.20 16.24 -3.55
N ILE A 123 2.94 17.23 -4.08
CA ILE A 123 2.47 18.61 -4.19
C ILE A 123 1.28 18.67 -5.16
N THR A 124 0.24 19.37 -4.73
CA THR A 124 -0.99 19.66 -5.49
C THR A 124 -1.21 21.17 -5.59
N TYR A 125 -1.84 21.60 -6.67
CA TYR A 125 -2.20 22.99 -6.95
C TYR A 125 -3.59 23.12 -7.58
N SER A 126 -4.17 22.04 -8.11
CA SER A 126 -5.55 22.02 -8.56
C SER A 126 -6.52 21.85 -7.40
N LYS A 127 -7.76 22.31 -7.60
CA LYS A 127 -8.86 21.89 -6.74
C LYS A 127 -9.05 20.38 -6.89
N PRO A 128 -9.25 19.63 -5.79
CA PRO A 128 -9.56 18.21 -5.90
C PRO A 128 -10.99 17.98 -6.37
N GLU A 129 -11.21 16.86 -7.04
CA GLU A 129 -12.51 16.29 -7.32
C GLU A 129 -12.76 15.06 -6.45
N TYR A 130 -13.98 14.93 -5.94
CA TYR A 130 -14.35 13.86 -5.02
C TYR A 130 -15.27 12.86 -5.70
N PHE A 131 -15.01 11.59 -5.41
CA PHE A 131 -15.73 10.48 -6.00
C PHE A 131 -16.07 9.44 -4.94
N ILE A 132 -17.24 8.81 -5.09
CA ILE A 132 -17.66 7.64 -4.32
C ILE A 132 -18.04 6.51 -5.27
N ARG A 133 -18.13 5.29 -4.74
CA ARG A 133 -18.79 4.19 -5.44
C ARG A 133 -20.10 3.87 -4.76
N LYS A 134 -21.21 3.94 -5.50
CA LYS A 134 -22.55 3.71 -4.95
C LYS A 134 -22.66 2.28 -4.42
N GLY A 135 -23.09 2.13 -3.17
CA GLY A 135 -23.28 0.83 -2.52
C GLY A 135 -22.00 0.17 -1.99
N GLU A 136 -20.84 0.84 -2.07
CA GLU A 136 -19.58 0.35 -1.52
C GLU A 136 -18.93 1.43 -0.65
N ASN A 137 -18.11 1.02 0.33
CA ASN A 137 -17.32 1.94 1.14
C ASN A 137 -16.02 2.30 0.41
N VAL A 138 -16.16 2.99 -0.73
CA VAL A 138 -15.05 3.46 -1.55
C VAL A 138 -15.15 4.96 -1.73
N THR A 139 -14.09 5.66 -1.33
CA THR A 139 -13.95 7.10 -1.56
C THR A 139 -12.67 7.38 -2.32
N MET A 140 -12.68 8.43 -3.13
CA MET A 140 -11.55 8.82 -3.95
C MET A 140 -11.47 10.34 -4.08
N LEU A 141 -10.25 10.86 -3.98
CA LEU A 141 -9.88 12.25 -4.19
C LEU A 141 -8.95 12.32 -5.40
N VAL A 142 -9.26 13.15 -6.38
CA VAL A 142 -8.50 13.23 -7.63
C VAL A 142 -8.03 14.65 -7.89
N PHE A 143 -6.72 14.81 -8.05
CA PHE A 143 -6.09 16.05 -8.52
C PHE A 143 -5.72 15.85 -9.99
N LYS A 144 -6.62 16.30 -10.88
CA LYS A 144 -6.58 15.94 -12.30
C LYS A 144 -5.33 16.42 -13.03
N LYS A 145 -4.83 17.62 -12.70
CA LYS A 145 -3.70 18.23 -13.41
C LYS A 145 -2.38 17.56 -13.05
N GLU A 146 -2.32 16.94 -11.88
CA GLU A 146 -1.13 16.33 -11.29
C GLU A 146 -1.08 14.82 -11.50
N GLY A 147 -2.19 14.21 -11.92
CA GLY A 147 -2.33 12.77 -12.03
C GLY A 147 -2.26 12.07 -10.67
N ILE A 148 -2.70 12.74 -9.60
CA ILE A 148 -2.68 12.20 -8.23
C ILE A 148 -4.08 11.73 -7.86
N ILE A 149 -4.16 10.50 -7.36
CA ILE A 149 -5.39 9.90 -6.86
C ILE A 149 -5.12 9.41 -5.44
N PHE A 150 -5.91 9.87 -4.49
CA PHE A 150 -6.04 9.23 -3.18
C PHE A 150 -7.29 8.37 -3.21
N LYS A 151 -7.21 7.14 -2.71
CA LYS A 151 -8.35 6.24 -2.59
C LYS A 151 -8.36 5.54 -1.24
N ARG A 152 -9.55 5.42 -0.66
CA ARG A 152 -9.81 4.58 0.50
C ARG A 152 -10.87 3.54 0.17
N VAL A 153 -10.59 2.28 0.47
CA VAL A 153 -11.50 1.15 0.30
C VAL A 153 -11.62 0.45 1.64
N THR A 154 -12.84 0.31 2.15
CA THR A 154 -13.07 -0.34 3.44
C THR A 154 -14.10 -1.46 3.30
N ASN A 155 -13.92 -2.55 4.03
CA ASN A 155 -14.95 -3.54 4.28
C ASN A 155 -14.92 -3.84 5.78
N LEU A 156 -16.08 -3.74 6.42
CA LEU A 156 -16.26 -3.91 7.86
C LEU A 156 -17.06 -5.19 8.12
#